data_AF-A0A848ZI46-F1
#
_entry.id   AF-A0A848ZI46-F1
#
_cell.length_a   1.000
_cell.length_b   1.000
_cell.length_c   1.000
_cell.angle_alpha   90.00
_cell.angle_beta   90.00
_cell.angle_gamma   90.00
#
_symmetry.space_group_name_H-M   'P 1'
#
loop_
_entity.id
_entity.type
_entity.pdbx_description
1 polymer ?
#
loop_
_entity_poly.entity_id
_entity_poly.type
_entity_poly.pdbx_seq_one_letter_code
_entity_poly.pdbx_strand_id
1 'polypeptide(L)'
;MARSRWAEVHPEQRIPSKDASRKETGVPPWVFKHQKLIRALDRAESVSQKHLTNRINRIHFKEGSILVHLKHPKYEESILVQAYPQACFSEHLTCNWSKGTTLIHEILGYGFLNLIIADGRSIILVPGELRSMDENSLCVQLPKTSYAIGQRQARRYTCKG
;
A
#
# COMPACT_ATOMS: atom_id res chain seq x y z
N MET A 1 58.53 37.61 35.41
CA MET A 1 57.89 37.02 34.22
C MET A 1 56.39 37.17 34.42
N ALA A 2 55.78 38.21 33.85
CA ALA A 2 54.93 38.11 32.65
C ALA A 2 53.73 37.16 32.87
N ARG A 3 52.45 37.55 32.82
CA ARG A 3 51.77 38.76 32.37
C ARG A 3 50.40 38.86 33.07
N SER A 4 50.06 40.08 33.47
CA SER A 4 48.71 40.62 33.66
C SER A 4 47.80 40.35 32.45
N ARG A 5 46.47 40.22 32.63
CA ARG A 5 45.48 41.27 32.27
C ARG A 5 44.03 40.83 32.52
N TRP A 6 43.29 41.77 33.10
CA TRP A 6 41.85 41.74 33.37
C TRP A 6 41.01 42.12 32.13
N ALA A 7 39.71 41.78 32.21
CA ALA A 7 38.56 42.42 31.53
C ALA A 7 38.47 42.11 30.00
N GLU A 8 37.31 41.88 29.36
CA GLU A 8 35.94 42.31 29.63
C GLU A 8 35.00 41.75 28.50
N VAL A 9 33.69 41.66 28.77
CA VAL A 9 32.50 41.68 27.88
C VAL A 9 32.34 40.74 26.66
N HIS A 10 31.30 39.88 26.68
CA HIS A 10 30.05 39.95 25.86
C HIS A 10 29.35 38.58 25.73
N PRO A 11 27.99 38.52 25.69
CA PRO A 11 27.23 37.28 25.58
C PRO A 11 27.12 36.85 24.10
N GLU A 12 27.93 35.88 23.69
CA GLU A 12 27.82 35.30 22.35
C GLU A 12 26.65 34.29 22.31
N GLN A 13 25.90 34.42 21.23
CA GLN A 13 24.56 33.90 21.02
C GLN A 13 24.49 32.36 20.94
N ARG A 14 23.29 31.83 21.23
CA ARG A 14 22.92 30.43 20.98
C ARG A 14 23.28 30.03 19.56
N ILE A 15 24.15 29.02 19.44
CA ILE A 15 24.23 28.20 18.23
C ILE A 15 23.48 26.91 18.55
N PRO A 16 22.31 26.64 17.94
CA PRO A 16 21.68 25.33 18.05
C PRO A 16 22.55 24.34 17.29
N SER A 17 23.04 23.32 18.00
CA SER A 17 23.72 22.17 17.41
C SER A 17 22.78 21.49 16.41
N LYS A 18 23.14 21.57 15.14
CA LYS A 18 22.61 20.72 14.08
C LYS A 18 22.95 19.27 14.42
N ASP A 19 21.97 18.53 14.90
CA ASP A 19 21.94 17.08 14.70
C ASP A 19 20.58 16.64 14.20
N ALA A 20 20.59 16.44 12.87
CA ALA A 20 19.85 15.45 12.11
C ALA A 20 18.46 15.04 12.65
N SER A 21 17.48 15.83 12.24
CA SER A 21 16.15 15.40 11.78
C SER A 21 16.16 13.99 11.16
N ARG A 22 15.94 12.95 11.97
CA ARG A 22 15.43 11.66 11.48
C ARG A 22 13.92 11.82 11.31
N LYS A 23 13.51 12.32 10.14
CA LYS A 23 12.10 12.26 9.73
C LYS A 23 11.72 10.80 9.64
N GLU A 24 10.92 10.33 10.58
CA GLU A 24 10.15 9.10 10.43
C GLU A 24 9.28 9.30 9.18
N THR A 25 9.69 8.71 8.06
CA THR A 25 8.87 8.65 6.85
C THR A 25 7.83 7.55 7.03
N GLY A 26 6.92 7.73 7.99
CA GLY A 26 5.65 7.03 8.00
C GLY A 26 4.85 7.58 6.84
N VAL A 27 4.88 6.91 5.69
CA VAL A 27 4.00 7.27 4.57
C VAL A 27 2.57 7.02 5.08
N PRO A 28 1.73 8.06 5.25
CA PRO A 28 0.38 7.85 5.73
C PRO A 28 -0.37 6.97 4.72
N PRO A 29 -1.26 6.10 5.19
CA PRO A 29 -1.94 5.16 4.31
C PRO A 29 -2.83 5.96 3.35
N TRP A 30 -2.61 5.77 2.04
CA TRP A 30 -3.20 6.59 0.97
C TRP A 30 -4.72 6.58 1.06
N VAL A 31 -5.33 7.71 1.42
CA VAL A 31 -6.78 7.82 1.48
C VAL A 31 -7.37 7.62 0.07
N PHE A 32 -8.14 6.56 -0.11
CA PHE A 32 -8.72 6.18 -1.39
C PHE A 32 -10.05 6.89 -1.64
N LYS A 33 -10.02 7.99 -2.39
CA LYS A 33 -11.20 8.80 -2.75
C LYS A 33 -11.59 8.61 -4.22
N HIS A 34 -11.88 7.37 -4.63
CA HIS A 34 -12.24 7.07 -6.03
C HIS A 34 -13.67 6.50 -6.17
N GLN A 35 -14.67 7.34 -5.86
CA GLN A 35 -16.09 7.07 -6.19
C GLN A 35 -16.31 6.75 -7.69
N LYS A 36 -15.41 7.20 -8.57
CA LYS A 36 -15.43 6.90 -10.02
C LYS A 36 -15.22 5.41 -10.36
N LEU A 37 -14.59 4.62 -9.49
CA LEU A 37 -14.40 3.19 -9.74
C LEU A 37 -15.70 2.40 -9.61
N ILE A 38 -16.60 2.83 -8.71
CA ILE A 38 -17.91 2.19 -8.52
C ILE A 38 -18.76 2.33 -9.79
N ARG A 39 -18.81 3.53 -10.39
CA ARG A 39 -19.52 3.75 -11.67
C ARG A 39 -18.88 3.05 -12.86
N ALA A 40 -17.61 2.68 -12.75
CA ALA A 40 -16.88 2.00 -13.82
C ALA A 40 -17.08 0.48 -13.79
N LEU A 41 -17.57 -0.09 -12.68
CA LEU A 41 -17.93 -1.52 -12.59
C LEU A 41 -19.05 -1.90 -13.55
N ASP A 42 -20.02 -1.01 -13.78
CA ASP A 42 -21.15 -1.24 -14.70
C ASP A 42 -20.73 -1.50 -16.15
N ARG A 43 -19.51 -1.09 -16.52
CA ARG A 43 -18.93 -1.28 -17.85
C ARG A 43 -17.62 -2.09 -17.81
N ALA A 44 -17.29 -2.65 -16.66
CA ALA A 44 -16.03 -3.36 -16.47
C ALA A 44 -16.09 -4.75 -17.11
N GLU A 45 -14.99 -5.15 -17.74
CA GLU A 45 -14.86 -6.49 -18.28
C GLU A 45 -14.65 -7.48 -17.13
N SER A 46 -15.41 -8.57 -17.14
CA SER A 46 -15.27 -9.62 -16.13
C SER A 46 -13.97 -10.39 -16.34
N VAL A 47 -13.22 -10.61 -15.25
CA VAL A 47 -12.02 -11.43 -15.21
C VAL A 47 -12.37 -12.75 -14.53
N SER A 48 -12.10 -13.86 -15.22
CA SER A 48 -12.32 -15.20 -14.67
C SER A 48 -11.33 -15.51 -13.55
N GLN A 49 -11.76 -16.34 -12.60
CA GLN A 49 -10.91 -16.80 -11.49
C GLN A 49 -9.57 -17.37 -11.97
N LYS A 50 -9.57 -18.22 -13.02
CA LYS A 50 -8.34 -18.78 -13.61
C LYS A 50 -7.37 -17.69 -14.09
N HIS A 51 -7.88 -16.65 -14.75
CA HIS A 51 -7.05 -15.55 -15.23
C HIS A 51 -6.50 -14.72 -14.06
N LEU A 52 -7.32 -14.48 -13.04
CA LEU A 52 -6.92 -13.81 -11.81
C LEU A 52 -5.81 -14.58 -11.08
N THR A 53 -5.97 -15.89 -10.87
CA THR A 53 -4.96 -16.75 -10.23
C THR A 53 -3.64 -16.71 -11.00
N ASN A 54 -3.68 -16.83 -12.32
CA ASN A 54 -2.49 -16.71 -13.16
C ASN A 54 -1.81 -15.34 -13.00
N ARG A 55 -2.60 -14.28 -12.86
CA ARG A 55 -2.09 -12.93 -12.66
C ARG A 55 -1.39 -12.78 -11.32
N ILE A 56 -2.02 -13.24 -10.25
CA ILE A 56 -1.48 -13.24 -8.89
C ILE A 56 -0.16 -14.03 -8.86
N ASN A 57 -0.14 -15.24 -9.43
CA ASN A 57 1.06 -16.06 -9.48
C ASN A 57 2.19 -15.36 -10.23
N ARG A 58 1.90 -14.71 -11.36
CA ARG A 58 2.89 -13.91 -12.08
C ARG A 58 3.44 -12.75 -11.24
N ILE A 59 2.63 -12.13 -10.39
CA ILE A 59 3.06 -11.06 -9.49
C ILE A 59 3.96 -11.64 -8.38
N HIS A 60 3.53 -12.74 -7.74
CA HIS A 60 4.31 -13.45 -6.75
C HIS A 60 5.71 -13.82 -7.26
N PHE A 61 5.80 -14.47 -8.43
CA PHE A 61 7.07 -14.89 -9.02
C PHE A 61 7.97 -13.74 -9.51
N LYS A 62 7.42 -12.52 -9.60
CA LYS A 62 8.18 -11.30 -9.91
C LYS A 62 8.46 -10.46 -8.66
N GLU A 63 8.18 -11.01 -7.47
CA GLU A 63 8.30 -10.31 -6.18
C GLU A 63 7.52 -8.98 -6.16
N GLY A 64 6.43 -8.94 -6.92
CA GLY A 64 5.56 -7.78 -7.00
C GLY A 64 4.57 -7.73 -5.84
N SER A 65 3.86 -6.62 -5.74
CA SER A 65 2.86 -6.39 -4.72
C SER A 65 1.47 -6.15 -5.31
N ILE A 66 0.47 -6.33 -4.45
CA ILE A 66 -0.91 -5.94 -4.67
C ILE A 66 -1.32 -4.91 -3.60
N LEU A 67 -2.45 -4.24 -3.81
CA LEU A 67 -2.99 -3.29 -2.86
C LEU A 67 -4.23 -3.88 -2.19
N VAL A 68 -4.28 -3.78 -0.87
CA VAL A 68 -5.41 -4.16 -0.04
C VAL A 68 -6.18 -2.90 0.31
N HIS A 69 -7.47 -2.87 -0.03
CA HIS A 69 -8.35 -1.75 0.26
C HIS A 69 -9.08 -1.98 1.58
N LEU A 70 -8.81 -1.12 2.57
CA LEU A 70 -9.35 -1.23 3.93
C LEU A 70 -10.14 0.03 4.30
N LYS A 71 -11.23 -0.12 5.04
CA LYS A 71 -12.07 0.98 5.53
C LYS A 71 -11.87 1.18 7.02
N HIS A 72 -11.66 2.44 7.43
CA HIS A 72 -11.61 2.76 8.85
C HIS A 72 -12.98 2.49 9.50
N PRO A 73 -13.06 1.87 10.70
CA PRO A 73 -14.35 1.52 11.31
C PRO A 73 -15.20 2.75 11.69
N LYS A 74 -14.54 3.85 12.08
CA LYS A 74 -15.21 5.10 12.54
C LYS A 74 -15.31 6.20 11.49
N TYR A 75 -14.50 6.17 10.44
CA TYR A 75 -14.41 7.26 9.47
C TYR A 75 -14.83 6.74 8.10
N GLU A 76 -15.43 7.57 7.26
CA GLU A 76 -15.77 7.18 5.89
C GLU A 76 -14.54 6.98 5.00
N GLU A 77 -13.37 7.34 5.50
CA GLU A 77 -12.11 7.20 4.80
C GLU A 77 -11.66 5.73 4.73
N SER A 78 -11.08 5.40 3.59
CA SER A 78 -10.51 4.09 3.32
C SER A 78 -9.09 4.26 2.83
N ILE A 79 -8.27 3.24 3.03
CA ILE A 79 -6.85 3.28 2.77
C ILE A 79 -6.42 2.13 1.87
N LEU A 80 -5.28 2.31 1.19
CA LEU A 80 -4.61 1.26 0.45
C LEU A 80 -3.32 0.85 1.15
N VAL A 81 -3.19 -0.44 1.43
CA VAL A 81 -2.00 -1.04 2.05
C VAL A 81 -1.36 -2.01 1.09
N GLN A 82 -0.04 -1.93 0.95
CA GLN A 82 0.71 -2.83 0.07
C GLN A 82 0.90 -4.19 0.73
N ALA A 83 0.61 -5.26 0.00
CA ALA A 83 0.83 -6.63 0.43
C ALA A 83 1.47 -7.47 -0.69
N TYR A 84 2.20 -8.50 -0.31
CA TYR A 84 2.94 -9.37 -1.21
C TYR A 84 2.24 -10.73 -1.27
N PRO A 85 1.61 -11.07 -2.41
CA PRO A 85 0.90 -12.34 -2.53
C PRO A 85 1.87 -13.52 -2.47
N GLN A 86 1.41 -14.61 -1.87
CA GLN A 86 2.01 -15.93 -2.04
C GLN A 86 1.49 -16.59 -3.34
N ALA A 87 2.15 -17.66 -3.76
CA ALA A 87 1.64 -18.49 -4.84
C ALA A 87 0.25 -19.03 -4.49
N CYS A 88 -0.71 -18.79 -5.39
CA CYS A 88 -2.11 -19.14 -5.23
C CYS A 88 -2.42 -20.35 -6.11
N PHE A 89 -2.76 -21.47 -5.48
CA PHE A 89 -3.13 -22.73 -6.16
C PHE A 89 -4.59 -23.11 -5.95
N SER A 90 -5.28 -22.43 -5.03
CA SER A 90 -6.67 -22.63 -4.67
C SER A 90 -7.46 -21.32 -4.78
N GLU A 91 -8.67 -21.31 -4.25
CA GLU A 91 -9.48 -20.10 -4.10
C GLU A 91 -9.00 -19.20 -2.94
N HIS A 92 -8.00 -19.62 -2.17
CA HIS A 92 -7.49 -18.85 -1.04
C HIS A 92 -6.17 -18.18 -1.40
N LEU A 93 -6.18 -16.85 -1.30
CA LEU A 93 -4.99 -16.03 -1.48
C LEU A 93 -4.48 -15.57 -0.13
N THR A 94 -3.26 -16.00 0.20
CA THR A 94 -2.49 -15.44 1.32
C THR A 94 -1.57 -14.35 0.81
N CYS A 95 -1.56 -13.19 1.49
CA CYS A 95 -0.63 -12.10 1.23
C CYS A 95 0.10 -11.73 2.51
N ASN A 96 1.40 -11.49 2.42
CA ASN A 96 2.19 -11.01 3.54
C ASN A 96 2.31 -9.49 3.50
N TRP A 97 2.30 -8.85 4.66
CA TRP A 97 2.55 -7.42 4.75
C TRP A 97 4.02 -7.08 4.43
N SER A 98 4.27 -5.85 3.99
CA SER A 98 5.64 -5.39 3.78
C SER A 98 6.40 -5.36 5.11
N LYS A 99 7.63 -5.89 5.12
CA LYS A 99 8.54 -5.76 6.26
C LYS A 99 8.79 -4.26 6.51
N GLY A 100 8.38 -3.77 7.67
CA GLY A 100 8.46 -2.34 8.02
C GLY A 100 7.15 -1.55 7.84
N THR A 101 6.03 -2.23 7.58
CA THR A 101 4.72 -1.56 7.69
C THR A 101 4.46 -1.27 9.18
N THR A 102 4.70 -0.03 9.62
CA THR A 102 4.61 0.38 11.03
C THR A 102 3.18 0.45 11.56
N LEU A 103 2.19 0.48 10.66
CA LEU A 103 0.79 0.69 10.98
C LEU A 103 -0.03 -0.61 10.99
N ILE A 104 0.60 -1.79 10.95
CA ILE A 104 -0.15 -3.06 10.85
C ILE A 104 -1.12 -3.23 12.02
N HIS A 105 -0.68 -2.98 13.26
CA HIS A 105 -1.56 -3.11 14.42
C HIS A 105 -2.77 -2.15 14.35
N GLU A 106 -2.61 -0.97 13.76
CA GLU A 106 -3.70 -0.01 13.59
C GLU A 106 -4.73 -0.49 12.55
N ILE A 107 -4.28 -1.14 11.48
CA ILE A 107 -5.17 -1.58 10.39
C ILE A 107 -5.87 -2.90 10.67
N LEU A 108 -5.49 -3.68 11.68
CA LEU A 108 -6.18 -4.93 12.04
C LEU A 108 -7.65 -4.71 12.42
N GLY A 109 -7.99 -3.52 12.91
CA GLY A 109 -9.37 -3.11 13.20
C GLY A 109 -10.15 -2.59 11.99
N TYR A 110 -9.54 -2.56 10.81
CA TYR A 110 -10.17 -1.98 9.61
C TYR A 110 -10.96 -3.03 8.84
N GLY A 111 -12.07 -2.61 8.25
CA GLY A 111 -12.90 -3.47 7.43
C GLY A 111 -12.25 -3.72 6.07
N PHE A 112 -12.02 -4.97 5.71
CA PHE A 112 -11.60 -5.32 4.35
C PHE A 112 -12.69 -5.00 3.33
N LEU A 113 -12.31 -4.36 2.22
CA LEU A 113 -13.24 -4.03 1.13
C LEU A 113 -12.98 -4.87 -0.13
N ASN A 114 -11.75 -4.86 -0.65
CA ASN A 114 -11.36 -5.57 -1.87
C ASN A 114 -9.84 -5.58 -2.04
N LEU A 115 -9.34 -6.38 -2.99
CA LEU A 115 -7.97 -6.29 -3.49
C LEU A 115 -7.95 -5.52 -4.81
N ILE A 116 -6.85 -4.82 -5.04
CA ILE A 116 -6.59 -4.06 -6.25
C ILE A 116 -5.27 -4.53 -6.86
N ILE A 117 -5.33 -4.98 -8.11
CA ILE A 117 -4.17 -5.51 -8.84
C ILE A 117 -3.90 -4.65 -10.07
N ALA A 118 -2.67 -4.14 -10.21
CA ALA A 118 -2.26 -3.44 -11.43
C ALA A 118 -1.85 -4.44 -12.53
N ASP A 119 -2.58 -4.46 -13.65
CA ASP A 119 -2.20 -5.29 -14.80
C ASP A 119 -1.12 -4.58 -15.67
N GLY A 120 -1.03 -3.26 -15.59
CA GLY A 120 -0.17 -2.43 -16.43
C GLY A 120 -0.92 -1.82 -17.63
N ARG A 121 -1.99 -2.48 -18.09
CA ARG A 121 -2.99 -1.90 -19.02
C ARG A 121 -4.28 -1.49 -18.33
N SER A 122 -4.70 -2.25 -17.33
CA SER A 122 -5.90 -2.01 -16.51
C SER A 122 -5.60 -2.21 -15.03
N ILE A 123 -6.61 -1.94 -14.20
CA ILE A 123 -6.64 -2.27 -12.79
C ILE A 123 -7.70 -3.35 -12.60
N ILE A 124 -7.37 -4.45 -11.94
CA ILE A 124 -8.32 -5.50 -11.61
C ILE A 124 -8.79 -5.28 -10.18
N LEU A 125 -10.10 -5.08 -10.00
CA LEU A 125 -10.77 -5.03 -8.72
C LEU A 125 -11.25 -6.45 -8.36
N VAL A 126 -10.89 -6.91 -7.17
CA VAL A 126 -11.18 -8.26 -6.70
C VAL A 126 -12.01 -8.18 -5.41
N PRO A 127 -13.35 -8.34 -5.50
CA PRO A 127 -14.25 -8.34 -4.35
C PRO A 127 -14.20 -9.69 -3.63
N GLY A 128 -13.07 -10.00 -3.00
CA GLY A 128 -12.92 -11.22 -2.21
C GLY A 128 -13.58 -11.15 -0.84
N GLU A 129 -13.62 -12.29 -0.15
CA GLU A 129 -14.07 -12.35 1.25
C GLU A 129 -12.86 -12.49 2.17
N LEU A 130 -12.77 -11.62 3.18
CA LEU A 130 -11.74 -11.74 4.20
C LEU A 130 -11.97 -13.02 5.02
N ARG A 131 -10.94 -13.86 5.14
CA ARG A 131 -10.96 -15.06 5.98
C ARG A 131 -10.17 -14.85 7.27
N SER A 132 -9.00 -14.23 7.18
CA SER A 132 -8.22 -13.83 8.34
C SER A 132 -7.33 -12.63 8.02
N MET A 133 -7.02 -11.86 9.06
CA MET A 133 -6.04 -10.78 9.01
C MET A 133 -5.27 -10.79 10.32
N ASP A 134 -3.95 -10.83 10.23
CA ASP A 134 -3.04 -10.77 11.37
C ASP A 134 -1.85 -9.85 11.07
N GLU A 135 -0.91 -9.77 12.01
CA GLU A 135 0.23 -8.85 11.95
C GLU A 135 1.23 -9.16 10.83
N ASN A 136 1.20 -10.39 10.31
CA ASN A 136 2.12 -10.87 9.29
C ASN A 136 1.46 -10.99 7.93
N SER A 137 0.17 -11.36 7.92
CA SER A 137 -0.51 -11.83 6.74
C SER A 137 -2.00 -11.52 6.70
N LEU A 138 -2.54 -11.66 5.48
CA LEU A 138 -3.93 -11.51 5.12
C LEU A 138 -4.34 -12.73 4.30
N CYS A 139 -5.44 -13.39 4.64
CA CYS A 139 -6.04 -14.45 3.84
C CYS A 139 -7.40 -14.01 3.30
N VAL A 140 -7.55 -14.06 1.97
CA VAL A 140 -8.76 -13.67 1.25
C VAL A 140 -9.22 -14.84 0.39
N GLN A 141 -10.51 -15.17 0.46
CA GLN A 141 -11.11 -16.05 -0.54
C GLN A 141 -11.40 -15.25 -1.81
N LEU A 142 -10.82 -15.70 -2.91
CA LEU A 142 -11.00 -15.12 -4.23
C LEU A 142 -12.40 -15.42 -4.77
N PRO A 143 -13.08 -14.44 -5.37
CA PRO A 143 -14.38 -14.64 -5.97
C PRO A 143 -14.26 -15.41 -7.29
N LYS A 144 -15.39 -15.95 -7.78
CA LYS A 144 -15.47 -16.55 -9.12
C LYS A 144 -15.27 -15.52 -10.24
N THR A 145 -15.63 -14.27 -9.97
CA THR A 145 -15.59 -13.16 -10.94
C THR A 145 -14.98 -11.93 -10.30
N SER A 146 -14.01 -11.34 -11.02
CA SER A 146 -13.38 -10.05 -10.71
C SER A 146 -13.58 -9.08 -11.89
N TYR A 147 -13.16 -7.83 -11.75
CA TYR A 147 -13.49 -6.79 -12.75
C TYR A 147 -12.27 -6.01 -13.20
N ALA A 148 -12.01 -5.96 -14.50
CA ALA A 148 -10.96 -5.12 -15.08
C ALA A 148 -11.52 -3.73 -15.39
N ILE A 149 -10.98 -2.73 -14.71
CA ILE A 149 -11.40 -1.32 -14.79
C ILE A 149 -10.25 -0.48 -15.35
N GLY A 150 -10.61 0.61 -16.03
CA GLY A 150 -9.64 1.65 -16.43
C GLY A 150 -8.66 1.13 -17.47
N GLN A 151 -9.18 0.55 -18.55
CA GLN A 151 -8.41 0.16 -19.73
C GLN A 151 -7.72 1.40 -20.31
N ARG A 152 -6.38 1.43 -20.21
CA ARG A 152 -5.59 2.48 -20.88
C ARG A 152 -5.48 2.14 -22.35
N GLN A 153 -5.73 3.12 -23.22
CA GLN A 153 -5.54 2.97 -24.67
C GLN A 153 -4.08 2.67 -25.05
N ALA A 154 -3.11 3.11 -24.24
CA ALA A 154 -1.69 2.87 -24.46
C ALA A 154 -1.00 2.31 -23.20
N ARG A 155 -0.06 1.38 -23.40
CA ARG A 155 0.79 0.84 -22.34
C ARG A 155 1.88 1.87 -22.00
N ARG A 156 2.06 2.15 -20.71
CA ARG A 156 3.18 2.99 -20.25
C ARG A 156 4.44 2.14 -20.13
N TYR A 157 5.56 2.68 -20.61
CA TYR A 157 6.88 2.09 -20.48
C TYR A 157 7.68 2.92 -19.49
N THR A 158 8.47 2.26 -18.66
CA THR A 158 9.40 2.94 -17.76
C THR A 158 10.49 3.58 -18.60
N CYS A 159 10.62 4.91 -18.55
CA CYS A 159 11.78 5.60 -19.10
C CYS A 159 12.99 5.33 -18.22
N LYS A 160 14.15 5.03 -18.83
CA LYS A 160 15.44 5.08 -18.14
C LYS A 160 15.93 6.52 -18.26
N GLY A 161 15.95 7.23 -17.14
CA GLY A 161 16.63 8.53 -17.01
C GLY A 161 18.12 8.34 -16.83
#